data_AF-A0A7V9M0F5-F1
#
_entry.id   AF-A0A7V9M0F5-F1
#
_cell.length_a   1.000
_cell.length_b   1.000
_cell.length_c   1.000
_cell.angle_alpha   90.00
_cell.angle_beta   90.00
_cell.angle_gamma   90.00
#
_symmetry.space_group_name_H-M   'P 1'
#
loop_
_entity.id
_entity.type
_entity.pdbx_description
1 polymer ?
#
loop_
_entity_poly.entity_id
_entity_poly.type
_entity_poly.pdbx_seq_one_letter_code
_entity_poly.pdbx_strand_id
1 'polypeptide(L)'
;MAPTASHKTVIADKYILGDVYFKADSKSTYYVTVKHHLIKVYNNQLSVIGKIKAIKSVNFPYIITDEASTTFFVDAKGNIVSKDGKKIGLIKAHAIV
;
A
#
# COMPACT_ATOMS: atom_id res chain seq x y z
N MET A 1 -2.76 -37.04 -3.31
CA MET A 1 -3.26 -35.72 -3.75
C MET A 1 -2.91 -34.71 -2.67
N ALA A 2 -1.87 -33.90 -2.87
CA ALA A 2 -1.59 -32.80 -1.97
C ALA A 2 -2.61 -31.67 -2.23
N PRO A 3 -3.14 -30.98 -1.22
CA PRO A 3 -3.84 -29.73 -1.46
C PRO A 3 -2.79 -28.76 -1.98
N THR A 4 -2.80 -28.49 -3.29
CA THR A 4 -2.14 -27.33 -3.85
C THR A 4 -2.77 -26.16 -3.11
N ALA A 5 -2.06 -25.61 -2.13
CA ALA A 5 -2.45 -24.36 -1.49
C ALA A 5 -2.37 -23.30 -2.59
N SER A 6 -3.45 -23.18 -3.36
CA SER A 6 -3.75 -22.00 -4.13
C SER A 6 -3.70 -20.89 -3.09
N HIS A 7 -2.60 -20.15 -3.08
CA HIS A 7 -2.51 -18.85 -2.43
C HIS A 7 -3.60 -18.03 -3.13
N LYS A 8 -4.83 -18.18 -2.65
CA LYS A 8 -5.97 -17.41 -3.11
C LYS A 8 -5.70 -16.05 -2.53
N THR A 9 -4.94 -15.24 -3.28
CA THR A 9 -4.75 -13.84 -2.98
C THR A 9 -6.15 -13.31 -2.69
N VAL A 10 -6.35 -12.82 -1.47
CA VAL A 10 -7.68 -12.44 -0.95
C VAL A 10 -8.30 -11.35 -1.84
N ILE A 11 -7.47 -10.68 -2.64
CA ILE A 11 -7.79 -9.73 -3.68
C ILE A 11 -7.20 -10.21 -5.01
N ALA A 12 -7.93 -10.03 -6.12
CA ALA A 12 -7.40 -10.30 -7.46
C ALA A 12 -6.47 -9.16 -7.92
N ASP A 13 -5.39 -9.49 -8.63
CA ASP A 13 -4.34 -8.55 -9.07
C ASP A 13 -4.89 -7.37 -9.88
N LYS A 14 -5.99 -7.58 -10.63
CA LYS A 14 -6.70 -6.53 -11.37
C LYS A 14 -7.21 -5.37 -10.50
N TYR A 15 -7.36 -5.58 -9.19
CA TYR A 15 -7.80 -4.57 -8.24
C TYR A 15 -6.64 -3.91 -7.50
N ILE A 16 -5.40 -4.35 -7.74
CA ILE A 16 -4.18 -3.83 -7.14
C ILE A 16 -3.53 -2.85 -8.13
N LEU A 17 -3.25 -1.65 -7.65
CA LEU A 17 -2.54 -0.59 -8.37
C LEU A 17 -1.04 -0.63 -8.05
N GLY A 18 -0.70 -0.91 -6.79
CA GLY A 18 0.70 -0.95 -6.35
C GLY A 18 0.92 -1.76 -5.09
N ASP A 19 2.11 -2.33 -4.98
CA ASP A 19 2.62 -3.00 -3.80
C ASP A 19 3.22 -1.98 -2.84
N VAL A 20 2.87 -2.06 -1.57
CA VAL A 20 3.37 -1.18 -0.53
C VAL A 20 4.24 -1.97 0.44
N TYR A 21 5.43 -1.44 0.68
CA TYR A 21 6.40 -2.01 1.59
C TYR A 21 6.69 -1.01 2.70
N PHE A 22 6.30 -1.34 3.93
CA PHE A 22 6.66 -0.56 5.11
C PHE A 22 7.91 -1.15 5.76
N LYS A 23 8.88 -0.30 6.11
CA LYS A 23 10.10 -0.74 6.80
C LYS A 23 9.81 -1.27 8.21
N ALA A 24 8.74 -0.77 8.84
CA ALA A 24 8.36 -1.16 10.20
C ALA A 24 7.68 -2.54 10.27
N ASP A 25 7.06 -3.00 9.17
CA ASP A 25 6.31 -4.24 9.13
C ASP A 25 6.63 -5.02 7.85
N SER A 26 7.51 -6.02 7.98
CA SER A 26 7.91 -6.90 6.88
C SER A 26 7.11 -8.20 6.81
N LYS A 27 6.22 -8.44 7.79
CA LYS A 27 5.43 -9.69 7.88
C LYS A 27 4.08 -9.54 7.18
N SER A 28 3.56 -8.32 7.12
CA SER A 28 2.29 -8.03 6.48
C SER A 28 2.50 -7.54 5.07
N THR A 29 1.58 -7.89 4.18
CA THR A 29 1.60 -7.38 2.82
C THR A 29 0.63 -6.21 2.72
N TYR A 30 1.03 -5.15 2.05
CA TYR A 30 0.20 -3.96 1.89
C TYR A 30 0.04 -3.68 0.41
N TYR A 31 -1.17 -3.31 0.00
CA TYR A 31 -1.47 -3.01 -1.39
C TYR A 31 -2.28 -1.72 -1.49
N VAL A 32 -2.02 -0.96 -2.55
CA VAL A 32 -2.90 0.12 -3.00
C VAL A 32 -3.87 -0.48 -3.99
N THR A 33 -5.17 -0.27 -3.76
CA THR A 33 -6.20 -0.69 -4.70
C THR A 33 -6.48 0.37 -5.75
N VAL A 34 -7.12 -0.02 -6.86
CA VAL A 34 -7.60 0.91 -7.90
C VAL A 34 -8.60 1.96 -7.39
N LYS A 35 -9.25 1.69 -6.25
CA LYS A 35 -10.11 2.64 -5.54
C LYS A 35 -9.34 3.59 -4.62
N HIS A 36 -8.01 3.60 -4.70
CA HIS A 36 -7.12 4.38 -3.85
C HIS A 36 -7.25 4.04 -2.36
N HIS A 37 -7.64 2.81 -2.02
CA HIS A 37 -7.58 2.33 -0.64
C HIS A 37 -6.26 1.61 -0.39
N LEU A 38 -5.63 1.91 0.74
CA LEU A 38 -4.51 1.16 1.28
C LEU A 38 -5.08 0.01 2.11
N ILE A 39 -4.82 -1.21 1.65
CA ILE A 39 -5.24 -2.43 2.33
C ILE A 39 -4.02 -3.12 2.93
N LYS A 40 -4.21 -3.69 4.12
CA LYS A 40 -3.31 -4.64 4.75
C LYS A 40 -3.87 -6.04 4.53
N VAL A 41 -3.01 -6.94 4.10
CA VAL A 41 -3.27 -8.37 3.98
C VAL A 41 -2.47 -9.06 5.06
N TYR A 42 -3.18 -9.64 6.01
CA TYR A 42 -2.60 -10.39 7.11
C TYR A 42 -3.50 -11.58 7.42
N ASN A 43 -2.91 -12.76 7.58
CA ASN A 43 -3.63 -14.00 7.89
C ASN A 43 -4.84 -14.26 6.97
N ASN A 44 -4.67 -14.04 5.66
CA ASN A 44 -5.72 -14.22 4.65
C ASN A 44 -6.98 -13.32 4.84
N GLN A 45 -6.84 -12.22 5.59
CA GLN A 45 -7.86 -11.19 5.76
C GLN A 45 -7.41 -9.86 5.17
N LEU A 46 -8.38 -9.11 4.61
CA LEU A 46 -8.18 -7.76 4.09
C LEU A 46 -8.70 -6.74 5.09
N SER A 47 -7.85 -5.80 5.47
CA SER A 47 -8.24 -4.65 6.29
C SER A 47 -7.87 -3.37 5.56
N VAL A 48 -8.84 -2.49 5.35
CA VAL A 48 -8.55 -1.13 4.88
C VAL A 48 -7.94 -0.38 6.05
N ILE A 49 -6.70 0.06 5.91
CA ILE A 49 -6.00 0.81 6.96
C ILE A 49 -5.90 2.29 6.61
N GLY A 50 -6.06 2.64 5.33
CA GLY A 50 -5.98 4.02 4.92
C GLY A 50 -6.44 4.25 3.50
N LYS A 51 -6.31 5.50 3.07
CA LYS A 51 -6.68 5.96 1.74
C LYS A 51 -5.56 6.80 1.16
N ILE A 52 -5.37 6.66 -0.14
CA ILE A 52 -4.42 7.44 -0.91
C ILE A 52 -5.18 8.55 -1.63
N LYS A 53 -4.63 9.75 -1.62
CA LYS A 53 -5.21 10.90 -2.31
C LYS A 53 -4.12 11.64 -3.06
N ALA A 54 -4.39 11.97 -4.32
CA ALA A 54 -3.54 12.86 -5.09
C ALA A 54 -3.68 14.31 -4.58
N ILE A 55 -2.56 15.03 -4.50
CA ILE A 55 -2.51 16.43 -4.09
C ILE A 55 -1.71 17.27 -5.09
N LYS A 56 -1.94 18.59 -5.08
CA LYS A 56 -1.25 19.56 -5.94
C LYS A 56 0.16 19.89 -5.42
N SER A 57 0.99 18.89 -5.17
CA SER A 57 2.38 19.08 -4.73
C SER A 57 3.33 18.41 -5.71
N VAL A 58 4.33 19.16 -6.17
CA VAL A 58 5.32 18.69 -7.15
C VAL A 58 6.24 17.64 -6.52
N ASN A 59 6.64 17.85 -5.26
CA ASN A 59 7.54 16.94 -4.55
C ASN A 59 6.82 15.68 -4.05
N PHE A 60 5.54 15.83 -3.67
CA PHE A 60 4.74 14.76 -3.07
C PHE A 60 3.37 14.70 -3.74
N PRO A 61 3.26 14.11 -4.94
CA PRO A 61 2.01 14.08 -5.70
C PRO A 61 0.88 13.32 -5.00
N TYR A 62 1.20 12.46 -4.02
CA TYR A 62 0.18 11.72 -3.27
C TYR A 62 0.40 11.82 -1.76
N ILE A 63 -0.69 11.66 -1.02
CA ILE A 63 -0.70 11.47 0.42
C ILE A 63 -1.44 10.19 0.77
N ILE A 64 -1.06 9.57 1.87
CA ILE A 64 -1.74 8.44 2.49
C ILE A 64 -2.30 8.96 3.82
N THR A 65 -3.59 8.77 4.05
CA THR A 65 -4.23 9.08 5.32
C THR A 65 -4.74 7.79 5.92
N ASP A 66 -4.29 7.48 7.13
CA ASP A 66 -4.75 6.34 7.93
C ASP A 66 -6.05 6.68 8.68
N GLU A 67 -6.76 5.68 9.21
CA GLU A 67 -7.95 5.89 10.06
C GLU A 67 -7.64 6.74 11.30
N ALA A 68 -6.42 6.67 11.83
CA ALA A 68 -5.96 7.53 12.93
C ALA A 68 -5.69 8.99 12.52
N SER A 69 -6.10 9.42 11.31
CA SER A 69 -5.79 10.73 10.72
C SER A 69 -4.29 11.04 10.58
N THR A 70 -3.45 10.00 10.68
CA THR A 70 -2.02 10.13 10.41
C THR A 70 -1.82 10.29 8.91
N THR A 71 -1.06 11.31 8.52
CA THR A 71 -0.81 11.61 7.10
C THR A 71 0.64 11.31 6.77
N PHE A 72 0.83 10.51 5.73
CA PHE A 72 2.11 10.24 5.10
C PHE A 72 2.13 10.82 3.69
N PHE A 73 3.31 11.20 3.21
CA PHE A 73 3.50 11.76 1.88
C PHE A 73 4.18 10.72 1.00
N VAL A 74 3.80 10.69 -0.27
CA VAL A 74 4.40 9.82 -1.28
C VAL A 74 5.04 10.69 -2.34
N ASP A 75 6.34 10.53 -2.54
CA ASP A 75 7.07 11.24 -3.60
C ASP A 75 6.82 10.61 -4.98
N ALA A 76 7.26 11.30 -6.03
CA ALA A 76 7.13 10.83 -7.41
C ALA A 76 7.91 9.52 -7.71
N LYS A 77 8.85 9.13 -6.83
CA LYS A 77 9.59 7.86 -6.91
C LYS A 77 8.89 6.73 -6.14
N GLY A 78 7.73 7.01 -5.54
CA GLY A 78 6.98 6.07 -4.72
C GLY A 78 7.49 5.96 -3.27
N ASN A 79 8.42 6.77 -2.80
CA ASN A 79 8.85 6.71 -1.41
C ASN A 79 7.77 7.25 -0.48
N ILE A 80 7.44 6.50 0.57
CA ILE A 80 6.52 6.95 1.62
C ILE A 80 7.35 7.59 2.73
N VAL A 81 7.06 8.86 3.02
CA VAL A 81 7.71 9.65 4.06
C VAL A 81 6.71 10.15 5.07
N SER A 82 7.11 10.20 6.35
CA SER A 82 6.35 10.86 7.40
C SER A 82 6.39 12.39 7.24
N LYS A 83 5.54 13.10 7.99
CA LYS A 83 5.55 14.56 8.09
C LYS A 83 6.93 15.10 8.53
N ASP A 84 7.68 14.34 9.31
CA ASP A 84 9.05 14.66 9.74
C ASP A 84 10.11 14.39 8.64
N GLY A 85 9.71 14.01 7.44
CA GLY A 85 10.62 13.68 6.32
C GLY A 85 11.27 12.30 6.41
N LYS A 86 10.98 11.51 7.45
CA LYS A 86 11.52 10.16 7.62
C LYS A 86 10.89 9.19 6.63
N LYS A 87 11.70 8.51 5.82
CA LYS A 87 11.24 7.42 4.94
C LYS A 87 10.79 6.20 5.76
N ILE A 88 9.50 5.91 5.70
CA ILE A 88 8.87 4.79 6.41
C ILE A 88 8.56 3.61 5.48
N GLY A 89 8.57 3.83 4.18
CA GLY A 89 8.23 2.79 3.21
C GLY A 89 8.43 3.20 1.77
N LEU A 90 7.90 2.40 0.86
CA LEU A 90 7.86 2.66 -0.57
C LEU A 90 6.67 1.94 -1.21
N ILE A 91 6.18 2.52 -2.30
CA ILE A 91 5.17 1.98 -3.18
C ILE A 91 5.88 1.63 -4.50
N LYS A 92 5.62 0.43 -5.00
CA LYS A 92 6.01 0.01 -6.34
C LYS A 92 4.76 -0.25 -7.15
N ALA A 93 4.84 0.02 -8.46
CA ALA A 93 3.79 -0.41 -9.38
C ALA A 93 3.67 -1.93 -9.29
N HIS A 94 2.43 -2.42 -9.19
CA HIS A 94 2.18 -3.84 -9.10
C HIS A 94 2.44 -4.48 -10.46
N ALA A 95 3.42 -5.37 -10.52
CA ALA A 95 3.75 -6.08 -11.74
C ALA A 95 2.76 -7.25 -11.90
N ILE A 96 1.85 -7.11 -12.86
CA ILE A 96 1.03 -8.23 -13.31
C ILE A 96 1.95 -9.12 -14.14
N VAL A 97 2.34 -10.28 -13.59
CA VAL A 97 3.11 -11.32 -14.30
C VAL A 97 2.20 -12.38 -14.89
#